data_AF-A0A834NCS5-F1
#
_entry.id   AF-A0A834NCS5-F1
#
_cell.length_a   1.000
_cell.length_b   1.000
_cell.length_c   1.000
_cell.angle_alpha   90.00
_cell.angle_beta   90.00
_cell.angle_gamma   90.00
#
_symmetry.space_group_name_H-M   'P 1'
#
loop_
_entity.id
_entity.type
_entity.pdbx_description
1 polymer ?
#
loop_
_entity_poly.entity_id
_entity_poly.type
_entity_poly.pdbx_seq_one_letter_code
_entity_poly.pdbx_strand_id
1 'polypeptide(L)'
;MYHHCFLRISNFEPTCEASCDCDRNKFSPICGADGKTYFSACHAGCSNYTIADGKVASFYNCQCIGQNLTMPETTSTATIGYCQLECSNFWVYMILFSVFVFIHSTGEVGSMLLILRCVDPRDKAMALGLIQFAIGLFGNVPCPIVYGAVVDSACLVWEYACGERGACWLYDSNVFRMFYHGTQRSLTLRSL
;
A
#
# COMPACT_ATOMS: atom_id res chain seq x y z
N MET A 1 -10.03 -0.26 -14.74
CA MET A 1 -8.85 -1.03 -14.31
C MET A 1 -7.98 -0.10 -13.48
N TYR A 2 -8.20 -0.07 -12.18
CA TYR A 2 -7.42 0.76 -11.27
C TYR A 2 -6.07 0.10 -11.06
N HIS A 3 -5.04 0.60 -11.75
CA HIS A 3 -3.66 0.30 -11.40
C HIS A 3 -3.43 0.86 -10.00
N HIS A 4 -3.40 -0.03 -9.00
CA HIS A 4 -2.98 0.31 -7.64
C HIS A 4 -1.49 0.61 -7.66
N CYS A 5 -1.14 1.83 -8.06
CA CYS A 5 0.19 2.37 -7.87
C CYS A 5 0.20 3.03 -6.49
N PHE A 6 1.23 2.73 -5.70
CA PHE A 6 1.33 3.24 -4.34
C PHE A 6 1.95 4.63 -4.35
N LEU A 7 1.34 5.58 -3.64
CA LEU A 7 1.95 6.87 -3.39
C LEU A 7 3.20 6.69 -2.51
N ARG A 8 4.22 7.51 -2.79
CA ARG A 8 5.41 7.62 -1.95
C ARG A 8 5.12 8.63 -0.85
N ILE A 9 5.36 8.28 0.42
CA ILE A 9 5.15 9.18 1.58
C ILE A 9 5.82 10.55 1.41
N SER A 10 6.97 10.62 0.73
CA SER A 10 7.67 11.87 0.47
C SER A 10 6.84 12.91 -0.29
N ASN A 11 5.77 12.48 -0.98
CA ASN A 11 4.86 13.33 -1.72
C ASN A 11 3.52 13.54 -1.00
N PHE A 12 3.33 13.04 0.22
CA PHE A 12 2.08 13.23 0.98
C PHE A 12 2.31 14.21 2.12
N GLU A 13 1.65 15.37 2.05
CA GLU A 13 1.70 16.43 3.08
C GLU A 13 0.30 16.58 3.69
N PRO A 14 0.02 15.95 4.85
CA PRO A 14 -1.33 15.93 5.44
C PRO A 14 -1.73 17.28 6.06
N THR A 15 -0.76 18.13 6.37
CA THR A 15 -0.98 19.34 7.17
C THR A 15 -0.39 20.56 6.47
N CYS A 16 -1.25 21.38 5.89
CA CYS A 16 -0.97 22.81 5.90
C CYS A 16 -2.24 23.58 6.28
N GLU A 17 -2.30 23.89 7.56
CA GLU A 17 -3.44 24.46 8.26
C GLU A 17 -3.54 25.96 7.98
N ALA A 18 -4.57 26.38 7.24
CA ALA A 18 -4.95 27.80 7.08
C ALA A 18 -6.34 28.10 7.68
N SER A 19 -7.14 27.10 8.05
CA SER A 19 -8.50 27.28 8.57
C SER A 19 -8.88 26.11 9.47
N CYS A 20 -9.16 26.38 10.74
CA CYS A 20 -9.31 25.38 11.81
C CYS A 20 -10.58 24.51 11.79
N ASP A 21 -11.38 24.52 10.71
CA ASP A 21 -12.70 23.87 10.63
C ASP A 21 -12.85 22.93 9.41
N CYS A 22 -11.74 22.33 8.96
CA CYS A 22 -11.80 21.32 7.90
C CYS A 22 -12.26 19.96 8.45
N ASP A 23 -13.25 19.33 7.80
CA ASP A 23 -13.70 17.99 8.16
C ASP A 23 -12.60 16.94 7.90
N ARG A 24 -12.14 16.31 8.98
CA ARG A 24 -11.10 15.27 8.97
C ARG A 24 -11.63 13.90 8.55
N ASN A 25 -12.95 13.75 8.45
CA ASN A 25 -13.63 12.52 8.03
C ASN A 25 -13.96 12.52 6.53
N LYS A 26 -13.51 13.52 5.77
CA LYS A 26 -13.74 13.60 4.31
C LYS A 26 -12.42 13.67 3.56
N PHE A 27 -11.92 12.52 3.13
CA PHE A 27 -10.73 12.42 2.30
C PHE A 27 -11.06 12.65 0.83
N SER A 28 -10.42 13.65 0.25
CA SER A 28 -10.59 14.03 -1.15
C SER A 28 -9.25 14.51 -1.68
N PRO A 29 -8.34 13.58 -2.03
CA PRO A 29 -6.96 13.91 -2.34
C PRO A 29 -6.88 14.85 -3.55
N ILE A 30 -6.00 15.84 -3.44
CA ILE A 30 -5.67 16.78 -4.51
C ILE A 30 -4.18 16.77 -4.76
N CYS A 31 -3.78 16.97 -6.02
CA CYS A 31 -2.40 17.14 -6.41
C CYS A 31 -2.09 18.62 -6.56
N GLY A 32 -1.18 19.14 -5.75
CA GLY A 32 -0.68 20.50 -5.91
C GLY A 32 0.30 20.63 -7.05
N ALA A 33 0.45 21.85 -7.58
CA ALA A 33 1.45 22.19 -8.58
C ALA A 33 2.91 21.94 -8.10
N ASP A 34 3.11 21.79 -6.79
CA ASP A 34 4.36 21.40 -6.15
C ASP A 34 4.67 19.89 -6.24
N GLY A 35 3.78 19.09 -6.84
CA GLY A 35 3.93 17.64 -6.98
C GLY A 35 3.63 16.87 -5.68
N LYS A 36 3.09 17.55 -4.66
CA LYS A 36 2.64 16.92 -3.41
C LYS A 36 1.12 16.70 -3.43
N THR A 37 0.72 15.57 -2.86
CA THR A 37 -0.67 15.21 -2.62
C THR A 37 -1.08 15.68 -1.23
N TYR A 38 -2.19 16.41 -1.15
CA TYR A 38 -2.77 16.89 0.10
C TYR A 38 -4.06 16.12 0.45
N PHE A 39 -4.42 16.09 1.73
CA PHE A 39 -5.59 15.36 2.24
C PHE A 39 -6.93 15.81 1.60
N SER A 40 -7.12 17.14 1.49
CA SER A 40 -8.23 17.75 0.78
C SER A 40 -7.92 19.20 0.39
N ALA A 41 -8.77 19.80 -0.47
CA ALA A 41 -8.64 21.20 -0.85
C ALA A 41 -8.71 22.17 0.34
N CYS A 42 -9.47 21.83 1.38
CA CYS A 42 -9.55 22.62 2.63
C CYS A 42 -8.21 22.56 3.39
N HIS A 43 -7.62 21.38 3.52
CA HIS A 43 -6.30 21.18 4.17
C HIS A 43 -5.12 21.74 3.36
N ALA A 44 -5.36 22.19 2.12
CA ALA A 44 -4.38 22.94 1.32
C ALA A 44 -4.67 24.45 1.31
N GLY A 45 -5.72 24.90 2.00
CA GLY A 45 -6.12 26.31 2.08
C GLY A 45 -6.64 26.89 0.76
N CYS A 46 -7.24 26.07 -0.12
CA CYS A 46 -7.75 26.54 -1.41
C CYS A 46 -9.08 27.29 -1.25
N SER A 47 -9.12 28.54 -1.72
CA SER A 47 -10.32 29.40 -1.60
C SER A 47 -11.23 29.40 -2.84
N ASN A 48 -10.72 28.96 -4.00
CA ASN A 48 -11.46 29.03 -5.26
C ASN A 48 -11.39 27.71 -6.04
N TYR A 49 -12.36 27.48 -6.93
CA TYR A 49 -12.44 26.26 -7.74
C TYR A 49 -13.03 26.56 -9.11
N THR A 50 -12.61 25.81 -10.13
CA THR A 50 -13.23 25.83 -11.46
C THR A 50 -14.06 24.58 -11.69
N ILE A 51 -15.07 24.72 -12.54
CA ILE A 51 -15.96 23.65 -12.94
C ILE A 51 -15.75 23.42 -14.44
N ALA A 52 -15.44 22.18 -14.82
CA ALA A 52 -15.46 21.73 -16.22
C ALA A 52 -16.45 20.56 -16.34
N ASP A 53 -17.29 20.58 -17.38
CA ASP A 53 -18.31 19.53 -17.62
C ASP A 53 -19.21 19.22 -16.41
N GLY A 54 -19.61 20.26 -15.67
CA GLY A 54 -20.48 20.12 -14.50
C GLY A 54 -19.81 19.49 -13.26
N LYS A 55 -18.50 19.26 -13.28
CA LYS A 55 -17.71 18.75 -12.15
C LYS A 55 -16.60 19.73 -11.79
N VAL A 56 -16.20 19.75 -10.53
CA VAL A 56 -15.02 20.50 -10.11
C VAL A 56 -13.81 19.95 -10.88
N ALA A 57 -13.01 20.82 -11.48
CA ALA A 57 -11.87 20.45 -12.31
C ALA A 57 -10.54 20.75 -11.61
N SER A 58 -10.43 21.93 -10.99
CA SER A 58 -9.22 22.34 -10.27
C SER A 58 -9.51 23.39 -9.22
N PHE A 59 -8.62 23.48 -8.23
CA PHE A 59 -8.64 24.44 -7.14
C PHE A 59 -7.53 25.48 -7.31
N TYR A 60 -7.79 26.71 -6.86
CA TYR A 60 -6.90 27.86 -6.98
C TYR A 60 -6.84 28.63 -5.66
N ASN A 61 -5.84 29.51 -5.53
CA ASN A 61 -5.55 30.28 -4.31
C ASN A 61 -5.38 29.36 -3.08
N CYS A 62 -4.56 28.32 -3.24
CA CYS A 62 -4.20 27.42 -2.15
C CYS A 62 -2.99 27.97 -1.39
N GLN A 63 -3.18 28.37 -0.13
CA GLN A 63 -2.13 29.02 0.68
C GLN A 63 -0.90 28.14 0.95
N CYS A 64 -1.07 26.83 0.83
CA CYS A 64 -0.07 25.84 1.21
C CYS A 64 0.76 25.30 0.05
N ILE A 65 0.37 25.62 -1.19
CA ILE A 65 0.99 25.08 -2.39
C ILE A 65 1.95 26.15 -2.93
N GLY A 66 3.26 25.81 -3.01
CA GLY A 66 4.25 26.66 -3.65
C GLY A 66 5.07 27.61 -2.75
N GLN A 67 5.10 27.39 -1.42
CA GLN A 67 5.83 28.28 -0.49
C GLN A 67 7.37 28.33 -0.68
N ASN A 68 7.97 27.47 -1.51
CA ASN A 68 9.43 27.33 -1.63
C ASN A 68 9.99 27.39 -3.07
N LEU A 69 9.23 27.91 -4.05
CA LEU A 69 9.74 28.07 -5.42
C LEU A 69 9.76 29.56 -5.79
N THR A 70 10.96 30.10 -5.97
CA THR A 70 11.28 31.36 -6.65
C THR A 70 10.80 31.32 -8.10
N MET A 71 9.48 31.30 -8.33
CA MET A 71 8.89 31.46 -9.66
C MET A 71 7.50 32.11 -9.55
N PRO A 72 7.22 33.14 -10.37
CA PRO A 72 6.13 34.08 -10.13
C PRO A 72 4.75 33.50 -10.46
N GLU A 73 3.79 33.81 -9.58
CA GLU A 73 2.35 34.02 -9.81
C GLU A 73 1.50 32.99 -10.60
N THR A 74 1.92 31.72 -10.72
CA THR A 74 1.10 30.69 -11.42
C THR A 74 0.91 29.38 -10.64
N THR A 75 1.39 29.29 -9.40
CA THR A 75 1.78 28.02 -8.77
C THR A 75 1.01 27.62 -7.50
N SER A 76 -0.15 28.21 -7.23
CA SER A 76 -1.04 27.78 -6.13
C SER A 76 -2.29 27.05 -6.64
N THR A 77 -2.12 26.24 -7.69
CA THR A 77 -3.22 25.47 -8.30
C THR A 77 -3.10 24.01 -7.91
N ALA A 78 -4.25 23.35 -7.76
CA ALA A 78 -4.31 21.92 -7.49
C ALA A 78 -5.35 21.25 -8.37
N THR A 79 -5.06 20.03 -8.81
CA THR A 79 -6.00 19.19 -9.56
C THR A 79 -6.56 18.09 -8.66
N ILE A 80 -7.73 17.57 -9.00
CA ILE A 80 -8.34 16.48 -8.22
C ILE A 80 -7.61 15.18 -8.50
N GLY A 81 -7.35 14.42 -7.43
CA GLY A 81 -6.68 13.14 -7.49
C GLY A 81 -5.27 13.18 -6.92
N TYR A 82 -4.56 12.09 -7.12
CA TYR A 82 -3.20 11.90 -6.61
C TYR A 82 -2.17 12.51 -7.58
N CYS A 83 -1.06 13.01 -7.06
CA CYS A 83 0.06 13.42 -7.92
C CYS A 83 0.69 12.24 -8.64
N GLN A 84 1.42 12.54 -9.72
CA GLN A 84 2.16 11.58 -10.54
C GLN A 84 2.84 10.53 -9.67
N LEU A 85 2.34 9.30 -9.74
CA LEU A 85 2.93 8.17 -9.06
C LEU A 85 4.05 7.64 -9.95
N GLU A 86 5.28 7.62 -9.44
CA GLU A 86 6.42 7.03 -10.16
C GLU A 86 6.29 5.50 -10.21
N CYS A 87 5.50 5.00 -11.17
CA CYS A 87 5.19 3.58 -11.31
C CYS A 87 6.24 2.79 -12.13
N SER A 88 7.53 3.19 -12.08
CA SER A 88 8.55 2.62 -12.98
C SER A 88 8.87 1.14 -12.71
N ASN A 89 8.73 0.67 -11.45
CA ASN A 89 9.20 -0.66 -11.02
C ASN A 89 8.09 -1.67 -10.74
N PHE A 90 6.83 -1.38 -11.07
CA PHE A 90 5.71 -2.29 -10.80
C PHE A 90 5.82 -3.60 -11.61
N TRP A 91 6.17 -3.48 -12.90
CA TRP A 91 6.34 -4.64 -13.78
C TRP A 91 7.46 -5.58 -13.31
N VAL A 92 8.58 -5.03 -12.82
CA VAL A 92 9.67 -5.80 -12.22
C VAL A 92 9.17 -6.57 -11.00
N TYR A 93 8.37 -5.93 -10.13
CA TYR A 93 7.79 -6.61 -8.98
C TYR A 93 6.86 -7.77 -9.38
N MET A 94 6.00 -7.57 -10.38
CA MET A 94 5.10 -8.61 -10.89
C MET A 94 5.86 -9.82 -11.46
N ILE A 95 6.93 -9.57 -12.22
CA ILE A 95 7.78 -10.63 -12.79
C ILE A 95 8.58 -11.33 -11.68
N LEU A 96 9.15 -10.58 -10.74
CA LEU A 96 9.88 -11.18 -9.62
C LEU A 96 8.94 -12.05 -8.77
N PHE A 97 7.75 -11.55 -8.44
CA PHE A 97 6.77 -12.28 -7.66
C PHE A 97 6.37 -13.60 -8.33
N SER A 98 6.11 -13.59 -9.64
CA SER A 98 5.77 -14.83 -10.36
C SER A 98 6.91 -15.85 -10.36
N VAL A 99 8.16 -15.41 -10.54
CA VAL A 99 9.36 -16.27 -10.45
C VAL A 99 9.51 -16.85 -9.04
N PHE A 100 9.36 -16.05 -7.99
CA PHE A 100 9.45 -16.54 -6.61
C PHE A 100 8.35 -17.55 -6.27
N VAL A 101 7.11 -17.30 -6.70
CA VAL A 101 6.00 -18.26 -6.52
C VAL A 101 6.27 -19.57 -7.26
N PHE A 102 6.88 -19.50 -8.45
CA PHE A 102 7.26 -20.70 -9.19
C PHE A 102 8.35 -21.51 -8.49
N ILE A 103 9.41 -20.85 -7.99
CA ILE A 103 10.48 -21.51 -7.22
C ILE A 103 9.91 -22.16 -5.95
N HIS A 104 9.04 -21.45 -5.24
CA HIS A 104 8.38 -21.99 -4.05
C HIS A 104 7.53 -23.23 -4.39
N SER A 105 6.67 -23.15 -5.41
CA SER A 105 5.81 -24.27 -5.83
C SER A 105 6.62 -25.51 -6.24
N THR A 106 7.69 -25.33 -7.01
CA THR A 106 8.56 -26.45 -7.43
C THR A 106 9.33 -27.07 -6.25
N GLY A 107 9.79 -26.27 -5.29
CA GLY A 107 10.44 -26.75 -4.08
C GLY A 107 9.52 -27.59 -3.17
N GLU A 108 8.26 -27.18 -3.04
CA GLU A 108 7.23 -27.93 -2.30
C GLU A 108 6.97 -29.31 -2.92
N VAL A 109 6.80 -29.37 -4.25
CA VAL A 109 6.60 -30.64 -4.96
C VAL A 109 7.81 -31.56 -4.79
N GLY A 110 9.03 -31.03 -4.90
CA GLY A 110 10.26 -31.80 -4.68
C GLY A 110 10.34 -32.38 -3.26
N SER A 111 10.01 -31.57 -2.26
CA SER A 111 10.02 -31.97 -0.85
C SER A 111 9.00 -33.08 -0.57
N MET A 112 7.79 -32.97 -1.14
CA MET A 112 6.76 -34.01 -1.05
C MET A 112 7.23 -35.34 -1.66
N LEU A 113 7.89 -35.30 -2.82
CA LEU A 113 8.42 -36.51 -3.48
C LEU A 113 9.52 -37.18 -2.65
N LEU A 114 10.38 -36.42 -1.98
CA LEU A 114 11.41 -36.97 -1.08
C LEU A 114 10.78 -37.66 0.13
N ILE A 115 9.80 -37.03 0.77
CA ILE A 115 9.09 -37.62 1.93
C ILE A 115 8.45 -38.96 1.55
N LEU A 116 7.82 -39.04 0.36
CA LEU A 116 7.20 -40.27 -0.15
C LEU A 116 8.20 -41.41 -0.42
N ARG A 117 9.50 -41.13 -0.52
CA ARG A 117 10.57 -42.13 -0.65
C ARG A 117 11.13 -42.59 0.70
N CYS A 118 11.05 -41.73 1.71
CA CYS A 118 11.57 -42.02 3.06
C CYS A 118 10.55 -42.75 3.96
N VAL A 119 9.25 -42.73 3.61
CA VAL A 119 8.17 -43.35 4.38
C VAL A 119 7.67 -44.63 3.73
N ASP A 120 7.36 -45.63 4.57
CA ASP A 120 6.75 -46.89 4.19
C ASP A 120 5.41 -46.65 3.44
N PRO A 121 5.11 -47.38 2.37
CA PRO A 121 3.85 -47.23 1.62
C PRO A 121 2.57 -47.22 2.47
N ARG A 122 2.56 -47.86 3.63
CA ARG A 122 1.39 -47.85 4.54
C ARG A 122 1.20 -46.54 5.31
N ASP A 123 2.26 -45.78 5.57
CA ASP A 123 2.24 -44.60 6.45
C ASP A 123 2.24 -43.27 5.68
N LYS A 124 2.29 -43.32 4.33
CA LYS A 124 2.37 -42.13 3.45
C LYS A 124 1.26 -41.11 3.70
N ALA A 125 0.01 -41.58 3.77
CA ALA A 125 -1.13 -40.70 3.94
C ALA A 125 -1.13 -40.02 5.33
N MET A 126 -0.74 -40.76 6.37
CA MET A 126 -0.62 -40.22 7.73
C MET A 126 0.50 -39.17 7.80
N ALA A 127 1.66 -39.44 7.22
CA ALA A 127 2.79 -38.50 7.21
C ALA A 127 2.43 -37.19 6.50
N LEU A 128 1.83 -37.25 5.32
CA LEU A 128 1.38 -36.05 4.59
C LEU A 128 0.30 -35.27 5.37
N GLY A 129 -0.63 -35.98 6.01
CA GLY A 129 -1.65 -35.36 6.86
C GLY A 129 -1.08 -34.61 8.05
N LEU A 130 -0.11 -35.19 8.76
CA LEU A 130 0.56 -34.55 9.91
C LEU A 130 1.34 -33.31 9.50
N ILE A 131 2.04 -33.36 8.37
CA ILE A 131 2.79 -32.21 7.84
C ILE A 131 1.81 -31.08 7.46
N GLN A 132 0.73 -31.38 6.74
CA GLN A 132 -0.24 -30.36 6.35
C GLN A 132 -1.00 -29.78 7.55
N PHE A 133 -1.25 -30.60 8.58
CA PHE A 133 -1.78 -30.14 9.86
C PHE A 133 -0.84 -29.14 10.53
N ALA A 134 0.46 -29.46 10.63
CA ALA A 134 1.45 -28.56 11.19
C ALA A 134 1.59 -27.25 10.40
N ILE A 135 1.60 -27.32 9.06
CA ILE A 135 1.61 -26.13 8.19
C ILE A 135 0.34 -25.29 8.39
N GLY A 136 -0.82 -25.94 8.54
CA GLY A 136 -2.06 -25.25 8.84
C GLY A 136 -1.98 -24.48 10.16
N LEU A 137 -1.53 -25.15 11.22
CA LEU A 137 -1.47 -24.59 12.57
C LEU A 137 -0.44 -23.47 12.72
N PHE A 138 0.75 -23.63 12.14
CA PHE A 138 1.87 -22.69 12.33
C PHE A 138 2.09 -21.73 11.15
N GLY A 139 1.46 -21.98 10.01
CA GLY A 139 1.55 -21.12 8.83
C GLY A 139 0.23 -20.41 8.56
N ASN A 140 -0.81 -21.17 8.21
CA ASN A 140 -2.05 -20.59 7.70
C ASN A 140 -2.85 -19.83 8.76
N VAL A 141 -2.77 -20.22 10.03
CA VAL A 141 -3.44 -19.50 11.14
C VAL A 141 -2.73 -18.18 11.48
N PRO A 142 -1.41 -18.13 11.73
CA PRO A 142 -0.74 -16.87 12.07
C PRO A 142 -0.54 -15.93 10.88
N CYS A 143 -0.46 -16.44 9.64
CA CYS A 143 -0.24 -15.63 8.44
C CYS A 143 -1.23 -14.46 8.28
N PRO A 144 -2.57 -14.66 8.28
CA PRO A 144 -3.53 -13.56 8.15
C PRO A 144 -3.50 -12.60 9.34
N ILE A 145 -3.15 -13.08 10.55
CA ILE A 145 -3.03 -12.23 11.75
C ILE A 145 -1.85 -11.28 11.59
N VAL A 146 -0.68 -11.81 11.21
CA VAL A 146 0.52 -11.01 10.99
C VAL A 146 0.31 -10.06 9.80
N TYR A 147 -0.26 -10.56 8.71
CA TYR A 147 -0.55 -9.73 7.54
C TYR A 147 -1.53 -8.60 7.87
N GLY A 148 -2.57 -8.88 8.65
CA GLY A 148 -3.50 -7.86 9.14
C GLY A 148 -2.79 -6.79 9.98
N ALA A 149 -1.94 -7.20 10.93
CA ALA A 149 -1.15 -6.28 11.74
C ALA A 149 -0.19 -5.41 10.89
N VAL A 150 0.40 -5.98 9.83
CA VAL A 150 1.27 -5.25 8.91
C VAL A 150 0.47 -4.23 8.12
N VAL A 151 -0.68 -4.61 7.58
CA VAL A 151 -1.59 -3.69 6.86
C VAL A 151 -2.04 -2.55 7.76
N ASP A 152 -2.42 -2.84 9.00
CA ASP A 152 -2.79 -1.84 9.99
C ASP A 152 -1.62 -0.91 10.34
N SER A 153 -0.40 -1.44 10.46
CA SER A 153 0.79 -0.64 10.73
C SER A 153 1.22 0.25 9.55
N ALA A 154 0.88 -0.17 8.32
CA ALA A 154 1.17 0.59 7.11
C ALA A 154 0.17 1.72 6.86
N CYS A 155 -0.90 1.83 7.66
CA CYS A 155 -1.90 2.86 7.42
C CYS A 155 -1.43 4.26 7.81
N LEU A 156 -1.57 5.20 6.87
CA LEU A 156 -1.29 6.62 7.06
C LEU A 156 -2.56 7.41 7.40
N VAL A 157 -3.69 7.03 6.81
CA VAL A 157 -4.96 7.75 6.96
C VAL A 157 -6.11 6.78 7.24
N TRP A 158 -6.69 6.90 8.43
CA TRP A 158 -7.82 6.10 8.89
C TRP A 158 -9.16 6.74 8.53
N GLU A 159 -10.08 5.93 8.03
CA GLU A 159 -11.49 6.29 7.96
C GLU A 159 -12.13 6.18 9.34
N TYR A 160 -13.02 7.11 9.65
CA TYR A 160 -13.88 7.05 10.83
C TYR A 160 -15.33 7.07 10.38
N ALA A 161 -16.05 5.98 10.63
CA ALA A 161 -17.48 5.87 10.37
C ALA A 161 -18.19 5.75 11.71
N CYS A 162 -19.10 6.69 12.01
CA CYS A 162 -19.85 6.72 13.28
C CYS A 162 -18.96 6.72 14.55
N GLY A 163 -17.76 7.31 14.47
CA GLY A 163 -16.80 7.37 15.60
C GLY A 163 -15.95 6.11 15.79
N GLU A 164 -16.19 5.05 15.01
CA GLU A 164 -15.41 3.82 15.02
C GLU A 164 -14.38 3.82 13.88
N ARG A 165 -13.23 3.16 14.10
CA ARG A 165 -12.16 3.04 13.11
C ARG A 165 -12.58 2.08 11.99
N GLY A 166 -12.63 2.61 10.78
CA GLY A 166 -12.98 1.89 9.56
C GLY A 166 -11.76 1.43 8.76
N ALA A 167 -11.91 1.37 7.44
CA ALA A 167 -10.82 1.01 6.54
C ALA A 167 -9.76 2.11 6.48
N CYS A 168 -8.54 1.75 6.08
CA CYS A 168 -7.52 2.74 5.80
C CYS A 168 -7.60 3.21 4.34
N TRP A 169 -7.57 4.53 4.13
CA TRP A 169 -7.65 5.13 2.80
C TRP A 169 -6.30 5.19 2.09
N LEU A 170 -5.21 5.35 2.84
CA LEU A 170 -3.86 5.49 2.29
C LEU A 170 -2.85 4.66 3.09
N TYR A 171 -2.09 3.82 2.38
CA TYR A 171 -1.09 2.95 2.96
C TYR A 171 0.33 3.29 2.51
N ASP A 172 1.31 3.06 3.39
CA ASP A 172 2.74 3.19 3.10
C ASP A 172 3.28 1.98 2.32
N SER A 173 3.81 2.26 1.13
CA SER A 173 4.51 1.27 0.30
C SER A 173 5.83 0.76 0.89
N ASN A 174 6.51 1.54 1.73
CA ASN A 174 7.80 1.15 2.31
C ASN A 174 7.66 0.04 3.34
N VAL A 175 6.64 0.12 4.19
CA VAL A 175 6.32 -0.92 5.19
C VAL A 175 6.04 -2.24 4.47
N PHE A 176 5.21 -2.22 3.41
CA PHE A 176 4.97 -3.40 2.60
C PHE A 176 6.27 -3.94 1.98
N ARG A 177 7.07 -3.07 1.35
CA ARG A 177 8.35 -3.48 0.74
C ARG A 177 9.30 -4.13 1.76
N MET A 178 9.41 -3.56 2.95
CA MET A 178 10.25 -4.09 4.02
C MET A 178 9.74 -5.46 4.51
N PHE A 179 8.42 -5.62 4.66
CA PHE A 179 7.80 -6.89 5.03
C PHE A 179 8.02 -7.98 3.97
N TYR A 180 7.80 -7.68 2.69
CA TYR A 180 8.00 -8.63 1.60
C TYR A 180 9.46 -9.08 1.47
N HIS A 181 10.41 -8.13 1.46
CA HIS A 181 11.84 -8.48 1.40
C HIS A 181 12.33 -9.14 2.70
N GLY A 182 11.75 -8.81 3.85
CA GLY A 182 12.02 -9.47 5.13
C GLY A 182 11.60 -10.94 5.10
N THR A 183 10.40 -11.22 4.61
CA THR A 183 9.87 -12.59 4.49
C THR A 183 10.66 -13.42 3.48
N GLN A 184 11.10 -12.83 2.36
CA GLN A 184 11.96 -13.51 1.40
C GLN A 184 13.31 -13.93 2.00
N ARG A 185 13.92 -13.07 2.83
CA ARG A 185 15.20 -13.36 3.51
C ARG A 185 15.07 -14.46 4.57
N SER A 186 13.95 -14.53 5.28
CA SER A 186 13.73 -15.60 6.27
C SER A 186 13.50 -16.96 5.62
N LEU A 187 12.85 -16.99 4.45
CA LEU A 187 12.65 -18.20 3.65
C LEU A 187 13.98 -18.73 3.08
N THR A 188 14.87 -17.85 2.61
CA THR A 188 16.20 -18.28 2.11
C THR A 188 17.10 -18.81 3.23
N LEU A 189 16.96 -18.31 4.46
CA LEU A 189 17.69 -18.81 5.62
C LEU A 189 17.23 -20.22 6.06
N ARG A 190 16.01 -20.64 5.72
CA ARG A 190 15.53 -22.01 5.96
C ARG A 190 16.01 -23.02 4.90
N SER A 191 16.54 -22.55 3.77
CA SER A 191 17.05 -23.39 2.67
C SER A 191 18.58 -23.60 2.68
N LEU A 192 19.28 -23.06 3.68
CA LEU A 192 20.71 -23.27 3.97
C LEU A 192 20.85 -24.08 5.26
#